data_AF-A0A9W8J9C5-F1
#
_entry.id   AF-A0A9W8J9C5-F1
#
_cell.length_a   1.000
_cell.length_b   1.000
_cell.length_c   1.000
_cell.angle_alpha   90.00
_cell.angle_beta   90.00
_cell.angle_gamma   90.00
#
_symmetry.space_group_name_H-M   'P 1'
#
loop_
_entity.id
_entity.type
_entity.pdbx_description
1 polymer ?
#
loop_
_entity_poly.entity_id
_entity_poly.type
_entity_poly.pdbx_seq_one_letter_code
_entity_poly.pdbx_strand_id
1 'polypeptide(L)'
;MPLVTKDTLCRVWPKEYGEVEDEADDVESTSTDQDQLPVIRLQKYQSLTSIEEVIAWLKNEAVSEAGVDLSGLPLDSQRLLTVLKDLGPFKRLDVSGNRQVDKDVFLQILETYKPLQWINITGCSISEEDLKELLSNHHKLFYTIGRIIHPVFVTGDPRNEFPNALRFTVVLRLRTSEVSSISLPFFGIDQLIQNLIDAVELCNDPHCKALLLEPHSGNLATIFGSARNKDEDWHDRDIELMPRRSFDLLKGGGYDIVVHNLYNNPSKYAILPPQVEGQRREIMDITAFLKHMEEEGSPPTDPDAAKYLVDLINGSFKLMSNLNAPMFEMSKAAAIRERTSQSFF
;
A
#
# COMPACT_ATOMS: atom_id res chain seq x y z
N MET A 1 0.69 16.20 -9.07
CA MET A 1 1.73 15.67 -9.97
C MET A 1 1.13 15.53 -11.36
N PRO A 2 1.89 15.59 -12.47
CA PRO A 2 1.30 15.30 -13.77
C PRO A 2 0.97 13.80 -13.82
N LEU A 3 -0.25 13.48 -14.24
CA LEU A 3 -0.71 12.11 -14.46
C LEU A 3 0.26 11.40 -15.43
N VAL A 4 0.61 10.15 -15.13
CA VAL A 4 1.43 9.33 -16.01
C VAL A 4 0.68 9.16 -17.33
N THR A 5 1.23 9.73 -18.40
CA THR A 5 0.58 9.72 -19.71
C THR A 5 0.68 8.33 -20.36
N LYS A 6 -0.25 8.03 -21.27
CA LYS A 6 -0.19 6.78 -22.05
C LYS A 6 1.16 6.63 -22.76
N ASP A 7 1.73 7.72 -23.27
CA ASP A 7 3.05 7.73 -23.90
C ASP A 7 4.16 7.34 -22.93
N THR A 8 4.10 7.81 -21.68
CA THR A 8 5.03 7.38 -20.64
C THR A 8 4.92 5.87 -20.39
N LEU A 9 3.69 5.34 -20.35
CA LEU A 9 3.47 3.90 -20.18
C LEU A 9 3.95 3.09 -21.39
N CYS A 10 3.71 3.56 -22.63
CA CYS A 10 4.21 2.93 -23.86
C CYS A 10 5.74 2.93 -23.94
N ARG A 11 6.41 3.99 -23.46
CA ARG A 11 7.88 4.06 -23.43
C ARG A 11 8.50 3.10 -22.41
N VAL A 12 7.86 2.90 -21.27
CA VAL A 12 8.39 2.06 -20.18
C VAL A 12 7.99 0.59 -20.35
N TRP A 13 6.78 0.33 -20.88
CA TRP A 13 6.20 -1.01 -21.07
C TRP A 13 5.58 -1.17 -22.48
N PRO A 14 6.41 -1.19 -23.53
CA PRO A 14 5.94 -1.20 -24.93
C PRO A 14 5.22 -2.49 -25.31
N LYS A 15 5.51 -3.62 -24.64
CA LYS A 15 4.84 -4.90 -24.92
C LYS A 15 3.40 -4.93 -24.43
N GLU A 16 3.10 -4.16 -23.39
CA GLU A 16 1.82 -4.13 -22.70
C GLU A 16 0.92 -3.00 -23.22
N TYR A 17 1.50 -1.86 -23.61
CA TYR A 17 0.75 -0.65 -23.99
C TYR A 17 0.93 -0.21 -25.45
N GLY A 18 1.78 -0.89 -26.22
CA GLY A 18 2.07 -0.57 -27.62
C GLY A 18 3.28 0.36 -27.78
N GLU A 19 3.77 0.50 -29.00
CA GLU A 19 4.81 1.48 -29.35
C GLU A 19 4.17 2.87 -29.52
N VAL A 20 4.91 3.93 -29.22
CA VAL A 20 4.43 5.30 -29.40
C VAL A 20 4.34 5.59 -30.90
N GLU A 21 3.14 5.91 -31.39
CA GLU A 21 2.97 6.41 -32.76
C GLU A 21 3.39 7.88 -32.77
N ASP A 22 4.49 8.19 -33.47
CA ASP A 22 5.00 9.56 -33.64
C ASP A 22 4.04 10.37 -34.53
N GLU A 23 2.89 10.80 -34.00
CA GLU A 23 2.10 11.86 -34.63
C GLU A 23 2.77 13.21 -34.31
N ALA A 24 3.38 13.78 -35.35
CA ALA A 24 4.04 15.07 -35.31
C ALA A 24 3.02 16.21 -35.18
N ASP A 25 2.58 16.49 -33.94
CA ASP A 25 1.88 17.72 -33.60
C ASP A 25 2.76 18.59 -32.70
N ASP A 26 3.01 19.82 -33.17
CA ASP A 26 3.71 20.90 -32.49
C ASP A 26 2.97 21.32 -31.21
N VAL A 27 3.27 20.65 -30.09
CA VAL A 27 2.96 21.12 -28.74
C VAL A 27 4.26 21.53 -28.08
N GLU A 28 4.35 22.81 -27.71
CA GLU A 28 5.50 23.42 -27.05
C GLU A 28 6.11 22.50 -25.98
N SER A 29 7.34 22.07 -26.26
CA SER A 29 8.12 21.13 -25.46
C SER A 29 8.48 21.74 -24.11
N THR A 30 7.72 21.42 -23.07
CA THR A 30 8.18 21.52 -21.68
C THR A 30 8.88 20.23 -21.20
N SER A 31 9.08 19.25 -22.09
CA SER A 31 9.57 17.90 -21.73
C SER A 31 11.10 17.76 -21.67
N THR A 32 11.88 18.72 -22.19
CA THR A 32 13.34 18.60 -22.29
C THR A 32 14.09 18.81 -20.96
N ASP A 33 13.48 19.47 -19.98
CA ASP A 33 14.14 19.81 -18.71
C ASP A 33 14.10 18.67 -17.68
N GLN A 34 13.11 17.76 -17.74
CA GLN A 34 13.01 16.63 -16.79
C GLN A 34 14.02 15.52 -17.07
N ASP A 35 14.35 15.26 -18.34
CA ASP A 35 15.28 14.19 -18.73
C ASP A 35 16.75 14.53 -18.44
N GLN A 36 17.09 15.81 -18.25
CA GLN A 36 18.45 16.23 -17.91
C GLN A 36 18.74 16.26 -16.41
N LEU A 37 17.69 16.31 -15.56
CA LEU A 37 17.85 16.43 -14.11
C LEU A 37 18.68 15.28 -13.50
N PRO A 38 18.46 13.99 -13.84
CA PRO A 38 19.27 12.90 -13.30
C PRO A 38 20.74 13.02 -13.70
N VAL A 39 21.02 13.48 -14.93
CA VAL A 39 22.38 13.69 -15.44
C VAL A 39 23.08 14.81 -14.68
N ILE A 40 22.39 15.93 -14.47
CA ILE A 40 22.91 17.09 -13.72
C ILE A 40 23.20 16.70 -12.27
N ARG A 41 22.28 15.97 -11.61
CA ARG A 41 22.48 15.51 -10.23
C ARG A 41 23.68 14.57 -10.12
N LEU A 42 23.83 13.64 -11.06
CA LEU A 42 24.97 12.72 -11.07
C LEU A 42 26.30 13.46 -11.31
N GLN A 43 26.34 14.41 -12.25
CA GLN A 43 27.52 15.24 -12.49
C GLN A 43 27.88 16.07 -11.25
N LYS A 44 26.87 16.65 -10.58
CA LYS A 44 27.06 17.38 -9.33
C LYS A 44 27.66 16.47 -8.26
N TYR A 45 27.09 15.28 -8.06
CA TYR A 45 27.62 14.29 -7.13
C TYR A 45 29.07 13.91 -7.42
N GLN A 46 29.42 13.66 -8.68
CA GLN A 46 30.79 13.34 -9.11
C GLN A 46 31.80 14.48 -8.87
N SER A 47 31.33 15.72 -8.78
CA SER A 47 32.17 16.87 -8.42
C SER A 47 32.45 17.00 -6.92
N LEU A 48 31.72 16.28 -6.07
CA LEU A 48 31.88 16.30 -4.61
C LEU A 48 32.97 15.30 -4.21
N THR A 49 33.89 15.74 -3.37
CA THR A 49 35.09 14.99 -2.99
C THR A 49 35.00 14.41 -1.58
N SER A 50 34.12 14.94 -0.74
CA SER A 50 33.93 14.50 0.64
C SER A 50 32.47 14.16 0.94
N ILE A 51 32.24 13.36 1.98
CA ILE A 51 30.89 13.00 2.41
C ILE A 51 30.15 14.21 3.01
N GLU A 52 30.88 15.12 3.65
CA GLU A 52 30.35 16.36 4.20
C GLU A 52 29.83 17.28 3.09
N GLU A 53 30.53 17.33 1.94
CA GLU A 53 30.07 18.07 0.76
C GLU A 53 28.77 17.46 0.18
N VAL A 54 28.67 16.12 0.14
CA VAL A 54 27.45 15.41 -0.26
C VAL A 54 26.29 15.73 0.69
N ILE A 55 26.51 15.64 2.00
CA ILE A 55 25.49 15.94 3.01
C ILE A 55 25.05 17.41 2.91
N ALA A 56 25.99 18.35 2.79
CA ALA A 56 25.67 19.77 2.67
C ALA A 56 24.88 20.07 1.40
N TRP A 57 25.24 19.44 0.28
CA TRP A 57 24.51 19.57 -0.97
C TRP A 57 23.08 19.04 -0.84
N LEU A 58 22.89 17.82 -0.31
CA LEU A 58 21.58 17.21 -0.13
C LEU A 58 20.69 17.98 0.84
N LYS A 59 21.26 18.56 1.91
CA LYS A 59 20.53 19.44 2.83
C LYS A 59 20.01 20.71 2.14
N ASN A 60 20.74 21.24 1.18
CA ASN A 60 20.31 22.40 0.40
C ASN A 60 19.31 22.01 -0.70
N GLU A 61 19.36 20.77 -1.20
CA GLU A 61 18.44 20.24 -2.22
C GLU A 61 17.11 19.73 -1.63
N ALA A 62 17.06 19.40 -0.34
CA ALA A 62 15.86 19.04 0.38
C ALA A 62 14.88 20.23 0.52
N VAL A 63 14.29 20.66 -0.60
CA VAL A 63 13.47 21.87 -0.74
C VAL A 63 11.99 21.63 -0.38
N SER A 64 11.60 20.47 0.14
CA SER A 64 10.24 20.33 0.71
C SER A 64 10.16 19.44 1.95
N GLU A 65 9.18 19.74 2.79
CA GLU A 65 8.98 19.27 4.15
C GLU A 65 9.01 17.72 4.23
N ALA A 66 10.13 17.17 4.73
CA ALA A 66 10.38 15.78 5.14
C ALA A 66 10.76 14.71 4.09
N GLY A 67 11.18 15.08 2.88
CA GLY A 67 11.66 14.12 1.86
C GLY A 67 13.17 14.15 1.62
N VAL A 68 13.79 12.98 1.52
CA VAL A 68 15.19 12.77 1.11
C VAL A 68 15.21 12.08 -0.25
N ASP A 69 15.82 12.73 -1.24
CA ASP A 69 15.97 12.17 -2.58
C ASP A 69 17.44 11.85 -2.87
N LEU A 70 17.75 10.57 -3.00
CA LEU A 70 19.05 10.01 -3.37
C LEU A 70 18.98 9.19 -4.67
N SER A 71 17.93 9.41 -5.47
CA SER A 71 17.72 8.71 -6.72
C SER A 71 18.91 8.87 -7.68
N GLY A 72 19.33 7.76 -8.29
CA GLY A 72 20.44 7.70 -9.24
C GLY A 72 21.84 7.92 -8.66
N LEU A 73 21.97 8.18 -7.35
CA LEU A 73 23.27 8.40 -6.72
C LEU A 73 23.97 7.06 -6.42
N PRO A 74 25.19 6.82 -6.93
CA PRO A 74 25.92 5.56 -6.73
C PRO A 74 26.63 5.53 -5.36
N LEU A 75 25.87 5.74 -4.28
CA LEU A 75 26.37 5.66 -2.91
C LEU A 75 26.55 4.19 -2.51
N ASP A 76 27.76 3.80 -2.07
CA ASP A 76 27.94 2.51 -1.39
C ASP A 76 27.12 2.44 -0.10
N SER A 77 26.89 1.23 0.39
CA SER A 77 26.01 0.96 1.53
C SER A 77 26.40 1.75 2.78
N GLN A 78 27.70 1.86 3.08
CA GLN A 78 28.18 2.56 4.27
C GLN A 78 28.01 4.08 4.14
N ARG A 79 28.33 4.64 2.97
CA ARG A 79 28.12 6.05 2.67
C ARG A 79 26.64 6.41 2.69
N LEU A 80 25.78 5.58 2.09
CA LEU A 80 24.33 5.77 2.10
C LEU A 80 23.80 5.91 3.54
N LEU A 81 24.12 4.94 4.39
CA LEU A 81 23.65 4.95 5.78
C LEU A 81 24.22 6.14 6.58
N THR A 82 25.46 6.54 6.30
CA THR A 82 26.07 7.72 6.94
C THR A 82 25.38 9.02 6.53
N VAL A 83 25.11 9.17 5.22
CA VAL A 83 24.37 10.33 4.69
C VAL A 83 22.98 10.39 5.31
N LEU A 84 22.23 9.29 5.29
CA LEU A 84 20.87 9.24 5.85
C LEU A 84 20.85 9.61 7.34
N LYS A 85 21.85 9.16 8.11
CA LYS A 85 21.97 9.49 9.54
C LYS A 85 22.12 11.00 9.77
N ASP A 86 22.91 11.67 8.94
CA ASP A 86 23.22 13.10 9.10
C ASP A 86 22.17 14.04 8.49
N LEU A 87 21.32 13.54 7.60
CA LEU A 87 20.17 14.28 7.05
C LEU A 87 19.05 14.49 8.07
N GLY A 88 19.04 13.72 9.16
CA GLY A 88 18.05 13.86 10.23
C GLY A 88 16.74 13.11 9.96
N PRO A 89 15.64 13.41 10.68
CA PRO A 89 14.39 12.70 10.49
C PRO A 89 13.72 13.08 9.17
N PHE A 90 13.27 12.07 8.43
CA PHE A 90 12.49 12.22 7.20
C PHE A 90 11.36 11.21 7.18
N LYS A 91 10.32 11.52 6.40
CA LYS A 91 9.16 10.65 6.17
C LYS A 91 9.20 9.99 4.80
N ARG A 92 9.92 10.57 3.85
CA ARG A 92 10.04 10.06 2.47
C ARG A 92 11.50 9.86 2.11
N LEU A 93 11.81 8.73 1.49
CA LEU A 93 13.14 8.40 1.00
C LEU A 93 13.07 7.85 -0.44
N ASP A 94 13.72 8.52 -1.39
CA ASP A 94 13.96 7.96 -2.72
C ASP A 94 15.41 7.46 -2.81
N VAL A 95 15.61 6.17 -3.05
CA VAL A 95 16.93 5.57 -3.31
C VAL A 95 16.94 4.81 -4.65
N SER A 96 15.98 5.12 -5.53
CA SER A 96 15.82 4.43 -6.80
C SER A 96 17.08 4.50 -7.65
N GLY A 97 17.36 3.41 -8.38
CA GLY A 97 18.57 3.26 -9.19
C GLY A 97 19.87 3.02 -8.42
N ASN A 98 19.87 3.07 -7.08
CA ASN A 98 21.04 2.71 -6.30
C ASN A 98 21.18 1.19 -6.15
N ARG A 99 22.09 0.60 -6.94
CA ARG A 99 22.40 -0.85 -6.94
C ARG A 99 23.06 -1.36 -5.66
N GLN A 100 23.45 -0.50 -4.73
CA GLN A 100 24.04 -0.88 -3.45
C GLN A 100 22.98 -1.06 -2.35
N VAL A 101 21.71 -0.79 -2.66
CA VAL A 101 20.56 -1.11 -1.81
C VAL A 101 20.12 -2.54 -2.12
N ASP A 102 20.59 -3.48 -1.32
CA ASP A 102 20.17 -4.87 -1.29
C ASP A 102 19.22 -5.14 -0.10
N LYS A 103 18.90 -6.41 0.16
CA LYS A 103 18.03 -6.82 1.29
C LYS A 103 18.54 -6.30 2.63
N ASP A 104 19.83 -6.43 2.91
CA ASP A 104 20.40 -6.13 4.22
C ASP A 104 20.45 -4.61 4.46
N VAL A 105 20.79 -3.85 3.42
CA VAL A 105 20.76 -2.38 3.47
C VAL A 105 19.33 -1.88 3.63
N PHE A 106 18.38 -2.43 2.88
CA PHE A 106 16.97 -2.05 2.99
C PHE A 106 16.43 -2.36 4.39
N LEU A 107 16.72 -3.54 4.96
CA LEU A 107 16.35 -3.88 6.33
C LEU A 107 16.93 -2.88 7.35
N GLN A 108 18.22 -2.52 7.23
CA GLN A 108 18.84 -1.51 8.09
C GLN A 108 18.16 -0.14 7.97
N ILE A 109 17.72 0.26 6.77
CA ILE A 109 16.94 1.49 6.57
C ILE A 109 15.63 1.41 7.35
N LEU A 110 14.89 0.30 7.22
CA LEU A 110 13.60 0.12 7.90
C LEU A 110 13.73 0.11 9.44
N GLU A 111 14.80 -0.47 9.97
CA GLU A 111 15.05 -0.53 11.41
C GLU A 111 15.49 0.82 11.99
N THR A 112 16.31 1.55 11.25
CA THR A 112 16.96 2.78 11.73
C THR A 112 16.04 3.99 11.62
N TYR A 113 15.29 4.12 10.52
CA TYR A 113 14.58 5.35 10.17
C TYR A 113 13.08 5.21 10.42
N LYS A 114 12.67 5.45 11.68
CA LYS A 114 11.27 5.67 12.05
C LYS A 114 11.09 7.19 12.27
N PRO A 115 10.12 7.89 11.62
CA PRO A 115 8.89 7.40 11.04
C PRO A 115 8.89 7.40 9.50
N LEU A 116 9.72 6.57 8.84
CA LEU A 116 9.68 6.45 7.39
C LEU A 116 8.28 5.97 6.95
N GLN A 117 7.61 6.76 6.13
CA GLN A 117 6.25 6.50 5.64
C GLN A 117 6.22 6.15 4.15
N TRP A 118 7.25 6.56 3.40
CA TRP A 118 7.32 6.41 1.95
C TRP A 118 8.74 6.07 1.54
N ILE A 119 8.92 5.02 0.73
CA ILE A 119 10.21 4.71 0.14
C ILE A 119 10.10 4.25 -1.32
N ASN A 120 10.99 4.77 -2.17
CA ASN A 120 11.15 4.30 -3.54
C ASN A 120 12.46 3.52 -3.68
N ILE A 121 12.34 2.24 -4.04
CA ILE A 121 13.45 1.28 -4.21
C ILE A 121 13.49 0.71 -5.63
N THR A 122 12.89 1.41 -6.60
CA THR A 122 12.86 0.96 -7.99
C THR A 122 14.27 0.93 -8.57
N GLY A 123 14.65 -0.17 -9.22
CA GLY A 123 15.97 -0.30 -9.84
C GLY A 123 17.13 -0.57 -8.87
N CYS A 124 16.85 -0.82 -7.59
CA CYS A 124 17.82 -1.31 -6.61
C CYS A 124 18.18 -2.79 -6.85
N SER A 125 19.00 -3.39 -5.98
CA SER A 125 19.43 -4.80 -6.08
C SER A 125 18.60 -5.75 -5.21
N ILE A 126 17.60 -5.23 -4.50
CA ILE A 126 16.63 -6.03 -3.76
C ILE A 126 15.71 -6.80 -4.71
N SER A 127 15.60 -8.12 -4.53
CA SER A 127 14.76 -8.99 -5.35
C SER A 127 13.31 -9.06 -4.84
N GLU A 128 12.43 -9.67 -5.63
CA GLU A 128 11.05 -9.94 -5.20
C GLU A 128 11.02 -10.93 -4.03
N GLU A 129 11.87 -11.95 -4.07
CA GLU A 129 12.03 -12.96 -3.02
C GLU A 129 12.51 -12.32 -1.71
N ASP A 130 13.44 -11.37 -1.78
CA ASP A 130 13.92 -10.63 -0.61
C ASP A 130 12.77 -9.85 0.05
N LEU A 131 11.93 -9.16 -0.73
CA LEU A 131 10.79 -8.42 -0.19
C LEU A 131 9.74 -9.35 0.43
N LYS A 132 9.48 -10.51 -0.19
CA LYS A 132 8.58 -11.54 0.37
C LYS A 132 9.12 -12.09 1.69
N GLU A 133 10.41 -12.38 1.76
CA GLU A 133 11.09 -12.83 2.98
C GLU A 133 11.00 -11.76 4.08
N LEU A 134 11.29 -10.50 3.76
CA LEU A 134 11.19 -9.38 4.72
C LEU A 134 9.76 -9.17 5.22
N LEU A 135 8.76 -9.25 4.34
CA LEU A 135 7.35 -9.18 4.73
C LEU A 135 6.88 -10.40 5.54
N SER A 136 7.55 -11.54 5.41
CA SER A 136 7.29 -12.69 6.26
C SER A 136 7.90 -12.51 7.65
N ASN A 137 9.20 -12.23 7.69
CA ASN A 137 10.02 -12.29 8.91
C ASN A 137 10.04 -10.98 9.71
N HIS A 138 9.83 -9.85 9.04
CA HIS A 138 9.94 -8.50 9.60
C HIS A 138 8.70 -7.63 9.33
N HIS A 139 7.52 -8.23 9.16
CA HIS A 139 6.27 -7.52 8.81
C HIS A 139 5.97 -6.28 9.66
N LYS A 140 6.32 -6.28 10.95
CA LYS A 140 6.09 -5.16 11.87
C LYS A 140 6.80 -3.87 11.44
N LEU A 141 7.93 -3.98 10.75
CA LEU A 141 8.66 -2.81 10.24
C LEU A 141 7.87 -2.06 9.17
N PHE A 142 6.97 -2.75 8.47
CA PHE A 142 6.15 -2.18 7.40
C PHE A 142 4.91 -1.44 7.93
N TYR A 143 4.53 -1.60 9.20
CA TYR A 143 3.33 -0.94 9.76
C TYR A 143 3.41 0.58 9.81
N THR A 144 4.61 1.14 9.69
CA THR A 144 4.85 2.59 9.63
C THR A 144 4.92 3.12 8.20
N ILE A 145 5.05 2.24 7.21
CA ILE A 145 5.24 2.59 5.81
C ILE A 145 3.90 2.50 5.09
N GLY A 146 3.38 3.65 4.69
CA GLY A 146 2.21 3.73 3.83
C GLY A 146 2.53 3.35 2.38
N ARG A 147 3.72 3.73 1.89
CA ARG A 147 4.08 3.59 0.46
C ARG A 147 5.45 2.94 0.26
N ILE A 148 5.49 1.88 -0.55
CA ILE A 148 6.74 1.33 -1.11
C ILE A 148 6.60 1.24 -2.63
N ILE A 149 7.45 1.96 -3.35
CA ILE A 149 7.49 1.88 -4.81
C ILE A 149 8.48 0.77 -5.20
N HIS A 150 7.92 -0.37 -5.60
CA HIS A 150 8.65 -1.50 -6.17
C HIS A 150 7.71 -2.31 -7.10
N PRO A 151 8.17 -2.83 -8.26
CA PRO A 151 7.33 -3.55 -9.20
C PRO A 151 6.52 -4.70 -8.58
N VAL A 152 7.10 -5.44 -7.63
CA VAL A 152 6.43 -6.57 -6.95
C VAL A 152 5.08 -6.21 -6.32
N PHE A 153 4.91 -4.96 -5.88
CA PHE A 153 3.66 -4.49 -5.24
C PHE A 153 2.60 -4.04 -6.24
N VAL A 154 2.95 -3.97 -7.52
CA VAL A 154 2.04 -3.67 -8.64
C VAL A 154 1.71 -4.95 -9.41
N THR A 155 2.71 -5.79 -9.66
CA THR A 155 2.59 -6.99 -10.52
C THR A 155 2.30 -8.29 -9.77
N GLY A 156 2.72 -8.43 -8.51
CA GLY A 156 2.61 -9.67 -7.74
C GLY A 156 1.16 -10.04 -7.38
N ASP A 157 0.92 -11.34 -7.15
CA ASP A 157 -0.33 -11.86 -6.59
C ASP A 157 -0.22 -11.98 -5.05
N PRO A 158 -0.76 -11.02 -4.29
CA PRO A 158 -0.63 -11.01 -2.84
C PRO A 158 -1.35 -12.16 -2.15
N ARG A 159 -2.18 -12.94 -2.85
CA ARG A 159 -2.83 -14.14 -2.30
C ARG A 159 -1.84 -15.22 -1.90
N ASN A 160 -0.81 -15.45 -2.72
CA ASN A 160 0.16 -16.53 -2.53
C ASN A 160 1.53 -16.01 -2.11
N GLU A 161 1.84 -14.76 -2.43
CA GLU A 161 3.19 -14.23 -2.30
C GLU A 161 3.45 -13.55 -0.96
N PHE A 162 2.39 -13.08 -0.27
CA PHE A 162 2.52 -12.37 1.00
C PHE A 162 1.65 -13.03 2.08
N PRO A 163 2.19 -13.99 2.85
CA PRO A 163 1.40 -14.75 3.83
C PRO A 163 0.79 -13.86 4.92
N ASN A 164 1.45 -12.74 5.24
CA ASN A 164 1.03 -11.78 6.26
C ASN A 164 0.20 -10.60 5.72
N ALA A 165 -0.29 -10.68 4.48
CA ALA A 165 -1.10 -9.65 3.86
C ALA A 165 -2.37 -9.33 4.68
N LEU A 166 -2.67 -8.04 4.82
CA LEU A 166 -3.95 -7.57 5.34
C LEU A 166 -5.04 -7.84 4.30
N ARG A 167 -6.17 -8.40 4.73
CA ARG A 167 -7.34 -8.61 3.88
C ARG A 167 -8.50 -7.77 4.36
N PHE A 168 -9.17 -7.11 3.43
CA PHE A 168 -10.43 -6.43 3.67
C PHE A 168 -11.51 -7.09 2.83
N THR A 169 -12.54 -7.60 3.51
CA THR A 169 -13.62 -8.40 2.93
C THR A 169 -14.96 -7.76 3.19
N VAL A 170 -15.75 -7.59 2.14
CA VAL A 170 -17.15 -7.19 2.20
C VAL A 170 -18.02 -8.35 1.72
N VAL A 171 -18.87 -8.85 2.61
CA VAL A 171 -19.89 -9.86 2.30
C VAL A 171 -21.22 -9.15 2.06
N LEU A 172 -21.74 -9.25 0.84
CA LEU A 172 -23.00 -8.65 0.41
C LEU A 172 -24.08 -9.72 0.29
N ARG A 173 -25.27 -9.45 0.85
CA ARG A 173 -26.38 -10.42 0.86
C ARG A 173 -27.51 -10.11 -0.12
N LEU A 174 -27.30 -9.18 -1.06
CA LEU A 174 -28.36 -8.69 -1.96
C LEU A 174 -28.73 -9.68 -3.07
N ARG A 175 -27.75 -10.40 -3.62
CA ARG A 175 -27.91 -11.51 -4.57
C ARG A 175 -26.99 -12.65 -4.12
N THR A 176 -27.28 -13.89 -4.49
CA THR A 176 -26.60 -15.13 -4.06
C THR A 176 -25.13 -14.93 -3.64
N SER A 177 -24.89 -14.76 -2.34
CA SER A 177 -23.58 -14.91 -1.68
C SER A 177 -22.41 -14.21 -2.36
N GLU A 178 -22.55 -12.93 -2.71
CA GLU A 178 -21.43 -12.16 -3.27
C GLU A 178 -20.47 -11.72 -2.17
N VAL A 179 -19.22 -12.14 -2.32
CA VAL A 179 -18.10 -11.75 -1.46
C VAL A 179 -17.14 -10.97 -2.34
N SER A 180 -16.86 -9.73 -1.95
CA SER A 180 -15.78 -8.93 -2.51
C SER A 180 -14.69 -8.84 -1.46
N SER A 181 -13.44 -9.05 -1.86
CA SER A 181 -12.34 -8.95 -0.92
C SER A 181 -11.06 -8.59 -1.65
N ILE A 182 -10.27 -7.77 -0.99
CA ILE A 182 -9.00 -7.26 -1.46
C ILE A 182 -7.91 -7.63 -0.45
N SER A 183 -6.69 -7.74 -0.92
CA SER A 183 -5.52 -7.98 -0.09
C SER A 183 -4.44 -6.96 -0.36
N LEU A 184 -3.86 -6.45 0.72
CA LEU A 184 -2.72 -5.56 0.73
C LEU A 184 -1.49 -6.33 1.23
N PRO A 185 -0.36 -6.29 0.50
CA PRO A 185 0.87 -6.98 0.89
C PRO A 185 1.42 -6.46 2.24
N PHE A 186 1.22 -5.17 2.50
CA PHE A 186 1.52 -4.48 3.76
C PHE A 186 0.58 -3.27 3.90
N PHE A 187 0.63 -2.59 5.04
CA PHE A 187 -0.13 -1.36 5.28
C PHE A 187 0.57 -0.47 6.29
N GLY A 188 0.46 0.85 6.12
CA GLY A 188 0.72 1.82 7.18
C GLY A 188 -0.53 1.98 8.06
N ILE A 189 -0.38 2.21 9.37
CA ILE A 189 -1.56 2.33 10.26
C ILE A 189 -2.45 3.54 9.92
N ASP A 190 -1.85 4.69 9.62
CA ASP A 190 -2.60 5.91 9.25
C ASP A 190 -3.34 5.72 7.93
N GLN A 191 -2.66 5.07 6.97
CA GLN A 191 -3.24 4.69 5.69
C GLN A 191 -4.45 3.77 5.88
N LEU A 192 -4.30 2.76 6.74
CA LEU A 192 -5.37 1.82 7.02
C LEU A 192 -6.56 2.51 7.68
N ILE A 193 -6.32 3.41 8.63
CA ILE A 193 -7.39 4.16 9.30
C ILE A 193 -8.20 4.96 8.27
N GLN A 194 -7.53 5.70 7.40
CA GLN A 194 -8.17 6.44 6.33
C GLN A 194 -8.97 5.52 5.39
N ASN A 195 -8.37 4.43 4.94
CA ASN A 195 -9.03 3.48 4.03
C ASN A 195 -10.28 2.86 4.65
N LEU A 196 -10.24 2.57 5.95
CA LEU A 196 -11.40 2.07 6.68
C LEU A 196 -12.48 3.12 6.85
N ILE A 197 -12.14 4.38 7.13
CA ILE A 197 -13.10 5.49 7.15
C ILE A 197 -13.82 5.56 5.79
N ASP A 198 -13.06 5.68 4.70
CA ASP A 198 -13.60 5.82 3.36
C ASP A 198 -14.47 4.61 2.96
N ALA A 199 -14.03 3.39 3.31
CA ALA A 199 -14.79 2.17 3.03
C ALA A 199 -16.10 2.09 3.83
N VAL A 200 -16.10 2.55 5.08
CA VAL A 200 -17.30 2.58 5.93
C VAL A 200 -18.29 3.63 5.45
N GLU A 201 -17.82 4.83 5.13
CA GLU A 201 -18.64 5.90 4.55
C GLU A 201 -19.29 5.43 3.24
N LEU A 202 -18.53 4.75 2.38
CA LEU A 202 -19.05 4.13 1.17
C LEU A 202 -20.14 3.07 1.45
N CYS A 203 -19.95 2.25 2.49
CA CYS A 203 -20.93 1.23 2.88
C CYS A 203 -22.24 1.82 3.42
N ASN A 204 -22.16 3.02 4.00
CA ASN A 204 -23.30 3.73 4.58
C ASN A 204 -24.06 4.59 3.57
N ASP A 205 -23.43 4.97 2.46
CA ASP A 205 -24.08 5.77 1.42
C ASP A 205 -25.26 5.00 0.78
N PRO A 206 -26.50 5.52 0.90
CA PRO A 206 -27.68 4.86 0.34
C PRO A 206 -27.67 4.76 -1.19
N HIS A 207 -26.92 5.63 -1.87
CA HIS A 207 -26.77 5.66 -3.33
C HIS A 207 -25.66 4.72 -3.84
N CYS A 208 -24.61 4.48 -3.04
CA CYS A 208 -23.51 3.58 -3.40
C CYS A 208 -23.80 2.08 -3.24
N LYS A 209 -25.00 1.72 -2.74
CA LYS A 209 -25.45 0.32 -2.63
C LYS A 209 -25.45 -0.43 -3.97
N ALA A 210 -25.48 0.29 -5.10
CA ALA A 210 -25.36 -0.29 -6.44
C ALA A 210 -23.90 -0.51 -6.90
N LEU A 211 -22.95 0.28 -6.41
CA LEU A 211 -21.55 0.28 -6.88
C LEU A 211 -20.70 -0.80 -6.19
N LEU A 212 -21.10 -1.25 -5.00
CA LEU A 212 -20.51 -2.42 -4.33
C LEU A 212 -20.94 -3.76 -4.97
N LEU A 213 -21.96 -3.75 -5.85
CA LEU A 213 -22.54 -4.97 -6.44
C LEU A 213 -21.61 -5.66 -7.43
N GLU A 214 -20.51 -5.05 -7.82
CA GLU A 214 -19.51 -5.76 -8.57
C GLU A 214 -18.44 -6.27 -7.60
N PRO A 215 -18.25 -7.61 -7.48
CA PRO A 215 -17.05 -8.21 -6.86
C PRO A 215 -15.76 -7.83 -7.60
N HIS A 216 -15.86 -6.90 -8.54
CA HIS A 216 -14.85 -6.33 -9.41
C HIS A 216 -14.65 -4.83 -9.18
N SER A 217 -15.40 -4.20 -8.27
CA SER A 217 -15.46 -2.75 -8.14
C SER A 217 -14.06 -2.17 -7.97
N GLY A 218 -13.61 -1.37 -8.94
CA GLY A 218 -12.38 -0.59 -8.85
C GLY A 218 -12.33 0.22 -7.55
N ASN A 219 -13.48 0.62 -7.00
CA ASN A 219 -13.62 1.41 -5.79
C ASN A 219 -12.85 0.87 -4.58
N LEU A 220 -12.99 -0.42 -4.22
CA LEU A 220 -12.23 -0.98 -3.09
C LEU A 220 -10.73 -1.01 -3.37
N ALA A 221 -10.34 -1.31 -4.61
CA ALA A 221 -8.95 -1.25 -5.03
C ALA A 221 -8.41 0.19 -5.02
N THR A 222 -9.23 1.19 -5.38
CA THR A 222 -8.88 2.61 -5.32
C THR A 222 -8.73 3.09 -3.88
N ILE A 223 -9.69 2.75 -3.01
CA ILE A 223 -9.63 3.12 -1.58
C ILE A 223 -8.37 2.53 -0.95
N PHE A 224 -8.13 1.24 -1.13
CA PHE A 224 -7.03 0.58 -0.43
C PHE A 224 -5.67 0.68 -1.13
N GLY A 225 -5.64 1.05 -2.41
CA GLY A 225 -4.43 1.21 -3.18
C GLY A 225 -3.75 2.57 -3.03
N SER A 226 -4.35 3.50 -2.28
CA SER A 226 -3.93 4.90 -2.28
C SER A 226 -4.14 5.65 -0.96
N ALA A 227 -3.11 6.39 -0.54
CA ALA A 227 -3.19 7.45 0.46
C ALA A 227 -3.88 8.69 -0.09
N ARG A 228 -4.59 9.39 0.78
CA ARG A 228 -5.28 10.63 0.46
C ARG A 228 -4.86 11.73 1.42
N ASN A 229 -4.59 12.92 0.91
CA ASN A 229 -4.45 14.10 1.76
C ASN A 229 -5.82 14.52 2.31
N LYS A 230 -5.84 15.29 3.41
CA LYS A 230 -7.06 15.59 4.19
C LYS A 230 -8.23 16.15 3.36
N ASP A 231 -7.95 16.78 2.21
CA ASP A 231 -8.94 17.44 1.34
C ASP A 231 -8.90 16.95 -0.12
N GLU A 232 -8.20 15.85 -0.38
CA GLU A 232 -8.04 15.30 -1.74
C GLU A 232 -9.23 14.41 -2.13
N ASP A 233 -9.75 14.61 -3.34
CA ASP A 233 -10.84 13.80 -3.89
C ASP A 233 -10.35 12.39 -4.26
N TRP A 234 -11.25 11.41 -4.28
CA TRP A 234 -10.95 10.03 -4.61
C TRP A 234 -10.37 9.86 -6.02
N HIS A 235 -10.77 10.73 -6.95
CA HIS A 235 -10.31 10.69 -8.34
C HIS A 235 -8.90 11.26 -8.53
N ASP A 236 -8.40 12.05 -7.58
CA ASP A 236 -7.09 12.72 -7.67
C ASP A 236 -5.96 11.92 -7.01
N ARG A 237 -6.32 10.80 -6.37
CA ARG A 237 -5.43 9.91 -5.64
C ARG A 237 -4.36 9.25 -6.52
N ASP A 238 -3.11 9.29 -6.06
CA ASP A 238 -2.05 8.46 -6.61
C ASP A 238 -2.28 6.99 -6.25
N ILE A 239 -2.26 6.08 -7.23
CA ILE A 239 -2.26 4.63 -6.97
C ILE A 239 -0.84 4.18 -6.64
N GLU A 240 -0.68 3.66 -5.44
CA GLU A 240 0.63 3.36 -4.84
C GLU A 240 0.89 1.86 -4.76
N LEU A 241 -0.20 1.16 -4.50
CA LEU A 241 -0.30 -0.27 -4.30
C LEU A 241 -1.42 -0.73 -5.21
N MET A 242 -1.30 -1.91 -5.80
CA MET A 242 -2.41 -2.52 -6.54
C MET A 242 -3.04 -3.58 -5.64
N PRO A 243 -4.13 -3.27 -4.89
CA PRO A 243 -4.79 -4.29 -4.11
C PRO A 243 -5.33 -5.34 -5.06
N ARG A 244 -5.05 -6.62 -4.78
CA ARG A 244 -5.59 -7.71 -5.60
C ARG A 244 -6.75 -8.37 -4.89
N ARG A 245 -7.63 -8.96 -5.69
CA ARG A 245 -8.75 -9.72 -5.16
C ARG A 245 -8.27 -10.92 -4.38
N SER A 246 -8.95 -11.23 -3.28
CA SER A 246 -8.71 -12.44 -2.51
C SER A 246 -10.03 -13.05 -2.07
N PHE A 247 -10.32 -14.29 -2.48
CA PHE A 247 -11.55 -14.99 -2.10
C PHE A 247 -11.32 -16.05 -1.01
N ASP A 248 -10.07 -16.26 -0.63
CA ASP A 248 -9.66 -17.23 0.37
C ASP A 248 -9.67 -16.58 1.76
N LEU A 249 -10.88 -16.31 2.27
CA LEU A 249 -11.02 -15.78 3.63
C LEU A 249 -10.29 -16.67 4.63
N LEU A 250 -9.53 -16.03 5.53
CA LEU A 250 -8.91 -16.68 6.69
C LEU A 250 -7.79 -17.65 6.33
N LYS A 251 -7.42 -17.76 5.05
CA LYS A 251 -6.19 -18.44 4.65
C LYS A 251 -5.04 -17.46 4.70
N GLY A 252 -4.10 -17.69 5.61
CA GLY A 252 -2.86 -16.91 5.71
C GLY A 252 -2.56 -16.45 7.14
N GLY A 253 -1.40 -15.83 7.30
CA GLY A 253 -0.89 -15.29 8.55
C GLY A 253 -1.20 -13.82 8.80
N GLY A 254 -1.88 -13.11 7.89
CA GLY A 254 -2.22 -11.69 8.06
C GLY A 254 -3.55 -11.42 8.78
N TYR A 255 -3.87 -10.13 8.94
CA TYR A 255 -5.14 -9.65 9.48
C TYR A 255 -6.28 -9.83 8.47
N ASP A 256 -7.47 -10.16 8.97
CA ASP A 256 -8.69 -10.20 8.16
C ASP A 256 -9.74 -9.25 8.77
N ILE A 257 -10.13 -8.22 8.01
CA ILE A 257 -11.22 -7.30 8.35
C ILE A 257 -12.43 -7.71 7.51
N VAL A 258 -13.50 -8.14 8.19
CA VAL A 258 -14.71 -8.65 7.54
C VAL A 258 -15.88 -7.74 7.86
N VAL A 259 -16.49 -7.17 6.83
CA VAL A 259 -17.73 -6.39 6.90
C VAL A 259 -18.85 -7.21 6.26
N HIS A 260 -19.95 -7.40 6.98
CA HIS A 260 -21.14 -8.07 6.48
C HIS A 260 -22.25 -7.03 6.35
N ASN A 261 -22.51 -6.60 5.11
CA ASN A 261 -23.51 -5.58 4.81
C ASN A 261 -24.86 -6.25 4.54
N LEU A 262 -25.84 -5.96 5.40
CA LEU A 262 -27.17 -6.58 5.36
C LEU A 262 -28.22 -5.53 5.00
N TYR A 263 -28.97 -5.77 3.91
CA TYR A 263 -29.96 -4.81 3.41
C TYR A 263 -31.08 -4.45 4.41
N ASN A 264 -31.40 -5.36 5.35
CA ASN A 264 -32.51 -5.21 6.31
C ASN A 264 -32.13 -5.52 7.76
N ASN A 265 -30.84 -5.66 8.06
CA ASN A 265 -30.35 -5.91 9.40
C ASN A 265 -29.17 -4.97 9.66
N PRO A 266 -28.86 -4.68 10.93
CA PRO A 266 -27.63 -3.97 11.23
C PRO A 266 -26.46 -4.71 10.60
N SER A 267 -25.70 -4.00 9.78
CA SER A 267 -24.44 -4.48 9.22
C SER A 267 -23.51 -4.86 10.36
N LYS A 268 -22.64 -5.83 10.11
CA LYS A 268 -21.74 -6.37 11.14
C LYS A 268 -20.29 -6.30 10.70
N TYR A 269 -19.37 -6.29 11.66
CA TYR A 269 -17.95 -6.36 11.36
C TYR A 269 -17.20 -7.28 12.32
N ALA A 270 -16.04 -7.77 11.87
CA ALA A 270 -15.08 -8.50 12.69
C ALA A 270 -13.67 -8.14 12.22
N ILE A 271 -12.75 -7.98 13.17
CA ILE A 271 -11.31 -7.92 12.89
C ILE A 271 -10.70 -9.18 13.48
N LEU A 272 -9.88 -9.88 12.69
CA LEU A 272 -9.24 -11.11 13.09
C LEU A 272 -7.72 -10.92 12.99
N PRO A 273 -6.99 -11.24 14.05
CA PRO A 273 -5.54 -11.18 14.01
C PRO A 273 -4.94 -12.28 13.11
N PRO A 274 -3.64 -12.19 12.82
CA PRO A 274 -2.82 -13.30 12.31
C PRO A 274 -3.18 -14.67 12.88
N GLN A 275 -3.23 -15.71 12.03
CA GLN A 275 -3.38 -17.08 12.51
C GLN A 275 -2.09 -17.53 13.19
N VAL A 276 -2.22 -17.96 14.45
CA VAL A 276 -1.17 -18.74 15.14
C VAL A 276 -1.56 -20.21 15.09
N GLU A 277 -0.64 -21.09 14.69
CA GLU A 277 -0.90 -22.52 14.58
C GLU A 277 -1.39 -23.09 15.93
N GLY A 278 -2.45 -23.89 15.89
CA GLY A 278 -3.06 -24.50 17.09
C GLY A 278 -3.90 -23.55 17.95
N GLN A 279 -4.00 -22.25 17.62
CA GLN A 279 -4.81 -21.29 18.36
C GLN A 279 -6.07 -20.88 17.59
N ARG A 280 -7.15 -20.65 18.34
CA ARG A 280 -8.37 -20.06 17.76
C ARG A 280 -8.18 -18.55 17.67
N ARG A 281 -8.42 -17.96 16.50
CA ARG A 281 -8.45 -16.50 16.35
C ARG A 281 -9.62 -15.93 17.14
N GLU A 282 -9.34 -14.97 18.00
CA GLU A 282 -10.36 -14.20 18.71
C GLU A 282 -10.75 -12.97 17.88
N ILE A 283 -12.05 -12.65 17.88
CA ILE A 283 -12.54 -11.46 17.19
C ILE A 283 -12.21 -10.24 18.03
N MET A 284 -11.62 -9.25 17.38
CA MET A 284 -11.32 -7.94 17.94
C MET A 284 -12.31 -6.91 17.43
N ASP A 285 -12.69 -5.96 18.29
CA ASP A 285 -13.30 -4.71 17.85
C ASP A 285 -12.23 -3.72 17.37
N ILE A 286 -12.67 -2.61 16.77
CA ILE A 286 -11.76 -1.61 16.22
C ILE A 286 -10.89 -0.93 17.29
N THR A 287 -11.39 -0.78 18.52
CA THR A 287 -10.62 -0.17 19.62
C THR A 287 -9.50 -1.10 20.08
N ALA A 288 -9.82 -2.38 20.26
CA ALA A 288 -8.85 -3.42 20.58
C ALA A 288 -7.79 -3.56 19.48
N PHE A 289 -8.20 -3.45 18.21
CA PHE A 289 -7.27 -3.45 17.08
C PHE A 289 -6.29 -2.28 17.10
N LEU A 290 -6.77 -1.05 17.23
CA LEU A 290 -5.88 0.12 17.25
C LEU A 290 -4.92 0.10 18.45
N LYS A 291 -5.41 -0.34 19.62
CA LYS A 291 -4.56 -0.54 20.80
C LYS A 291 -3.49 -1.61 20.54
N HIS A 292 -3.87 -2.72 19.91
CA HIS A 292 -2.90 -3.75 19.55
C HIS A 292 -1.84 -3.24 18.57
N MET A 293 -2.21 -2.40 17.59
CA MET A 293 -1.25 -1.77 16.67
C MET A 293 -0.28 -0.83 17.39
N GLU A 294 -0.76 -0.08 18.40
CA GLU A 294 0.09 0.73 19.27
C GLU A 294 1.09 -0.12 20.08
N GLU A 295 0.63 -1.23 20.68
CA GLU A 295 1.48 -2.19 21.40
C GLU A 295 2.54 -2.83 20.48
N GLU A 296 2.22 -2.97 19.20
CA GLU A 296 3.11 -3.46 18.14
C GLU A 296 4.07 -2.38 17.59
N GLY A 297 4.06 -1.17 18.17
CA GLY A 297 4.94 -0.07 17.80
C GLY A 297 4.50 0.72 16.57
N SER A 298 3.22 0.61 16.19
CA SER A 298 2.59 1.38 15.12
C SER A 298 1.35 2.14 15.63
N PRO A 299 1.54 3.12 16.53
CA PRO A 299 0.43 3.97 16.97
C PRO A 299 -0.07 4.85 15.82
N PRO A 300 -1.39 5.13 15.76
CA PRO A 300 -1.92 6.16 14.87
C PRO A 300 -1.23 7.50 15.12
N THR A 301 -0.83 8.21 14.06
CA THR A 301 -0.20 9.53 14.20
C THR A 301 -1.23 10.64 14.42
N ASP A 302 -2.48 10.42 14.02
CA ASP A 302 -3.62 11.31 14.25
C ASP A 302 -4.65 10.62 15.20
N PRO A 303 -4.64 10.95 16.50
CA PRO A 303 -5.59 10.42 17.47
C PRO A 303 -7.06 10.80 17.17
N ASP A 304 -7.30 11.95 16.52
CA ASP A 304 -8.64 12.39 16.17
C ASP A 304 -9.20 11.56 15.01
N ALA A 305 -8.38 11.23 14.02
CA ALA A 305 -8.74 10.31 12.95
C ALA A 305 -9.02 8.89 13.48
N ALA A 306 -8.17 8.41 14.40
CA ALA A 306 -8.36 7.12 15.06
C ALA A 306 -9.69 7.08 15.85
N LYS A 307 -9.97 8.13 16.61
CA LYS A 307 -11.23 8.26 17.35
C LYS A 307 -12.43 8.33 16.41
N TYR A 308 -12.34 9.12 15.34
CA TYR A 308 -13.40 9.23 14.34
C TYR A 308 -13.73 7.88 13.72
N LEU A 309 -12.72 7.08 13.35
CA LEU A 309 -12.93 5.71 12.85
C LEU A 309 -13.68 4.83 13.85
N VAL A 310 -13.31 4.89 15.14
CA VAL A 310 -13.97 4.11 16.21
C VAL A 310 -15.45 4.50 16.31
N ASP A 311 -15.73 5.80 16.39
CA ASP A 311 -17.09 6.32 16.50
C ASP A 311 -17.92 5.95 15.26
N LEU A 312 -17.33 6.09 14.07
CA LEU A 312 -17.97 5.77 12.80
C LEU A 312 -18.32 4.29 12.67
N ILE A 313 -17.38 3.38 12.97
CA ILE A 313 -17.62 1.93 12.92
C ILE A 313 -18.66 1.51 13.94
N ASN A 314 -18.54 1.97 15.19
CA ASN A 314 -19.46 1.57 16.26
C ASN A 314 -20.87 2.16 16.07
N GLY A 315 -21.00 3.31 15.41
CA GLY A 315 -22.28 3.88 15.01
C GLY A 315 -22.94 3.15 13.84
N SER A 316 -22.14 2.53 12.97
CA SER A 316 -22.61 1.95 11.69
C SER A 316 -22.78 0.43 11.73
N PHE A 317 -21.98 -0.28 12.52
CA PHE A 317 -21.90 -1.74 12.52
C PHE A 317 -21.98 -2.34 13.92
N LYS A 318 -22.48 -3.56 14.00
CA LYS A 318 -22.39 -4.40 15.21
C LYS A 318 -21.21 -5.34 15.13
N LEU A 319 -20.44 -5.46 16.22
CA LEU A 319 -19.39 -6.47 16.31
C LEU A 319 -19.99 -7.89 16.14
N MET A 320 -19.33 -8.73 15.34
CA MET A 320 -19.70 -10.14 15.23
C MET A 320 -19.24 -10.91 16.47
N SER A 321 -20.14 -11.73 17.01
CA SER A 321 -19.80 -12.67 18.09
C SER A 321 -19.05 -13.91 17.59
N ASN A 322 -19.19 -14.23 16.30
CA ASN A 322 -18.53 -15.33 15.63
C ASN A 322 -18.57 -15.13 14.11
N LEU A 323 -17.59 -15.70 13.42
CA LEU A 323 -17.72 -15.97 12.00
C LEU A 323 -18.58 -17.24 11.88
N ASN A 324 -19.76 -17.14 11.29
CA ASN A 324 -20.64 -18.29 11.16
C ASN A 324 -20.22 -19.18 9.97
N ALA A 325 -20.47 -20.50 10.06
CA ALA A 325 -20.19 -21.44 8.98
C ALA A 325 -20.73 -21.02 7.59
N PRO A 326 -21.91 -20.37 7.48
CA PRO A 326 -22.38 -19.82 6.20
C PRO A 326 -21.42 -18.84 5.53
N MET A 327 -20.75 -17.94 6.28
CA MET A 327 -19.79 -17.01 5.68
C MET A 327 -18.58 -17.73 5.07
N PHE A 328 -18.10 -18.79 5.73
CA PHE A 328 -17.04 -19.63 5.18
C PHE A 328 -17.47 -20.31 3.87
N GLU A 329 -18.68 -20.86 3.84
CA GLU A 329 -19.20 -21.51 2.63
C GLU A 329 -19.45 -20.51 1.50
N MET A 330 -19.91 -19.29 1.81
CA MET A 330 -20.08 -18.22 0.81
C MET A 330 -18.74 -17.85 0.17
N SER A 331 -17.69 -17.67 0.97
CA SER A 331 -16.36 -17.34 0.47
C SER A 331 -15.73 -18.46 -0.32
N LYS A 332 -15.90 -19.71 0.15
CA LYS A 332 -15.46 -20.89 -0.59
C LYS A 332 -16.16 -21.01 -1.94
N ALA A 333 -17.47 -20.77 -1.99
CA ALA A 333 -18.24 -20.76 -3.23
C ALA A 333 -17.79 -19.64 -4.18
N ALA A 334 -17.51 -18.44 -3.66
CA ALA A 334 -16.96 -17.32 -4.44
C ALA A 334 -15.58 -17.66 -5.03
N ALA A 335 -14.68 -18.26 -4.22
CA ALA A 335 -13.35 -18.69 -4.67
C ALA A 335 -13.42 -19.76 -5.76
N ILE A 336 -14.35 -20.71 -5.67
CA ILE A 336 -14.57 -21.74 -6.71
C ILE A 336 -15.05 -21.07 -8.01
N ARG A 337 -16.02 -20.17 -7.91
CA ARG A 337 -16.58 -19.47 -9.08
C ARG A 337 -15.49 -18.71 -9.84
N GLU A 338 -14.65 -17.92 -9.15
CA GLU A 338 -13.57 -17.16 -9.79
C GLU A 338 -12.58 -18.06 -10.54
N ARG A 339 -12.15 -19.17 -9.92
CA ARG A 339 -11.22 -20.14 -10.54
C ARG A 339 -11.81 -20.73 -11.82
N THR A 340 -13.11 -21.04 -11.79
CA THR A 340 -13.80 -21.55 -12.98
C THR A 340 -13.87 -20.49 -14.09
N SER A 341 -14.17 -19.23 -13.78
CA SER A 341 -14.23 -18.17 -14.80
C SER A 341 -12.88 -17.84 -15.44
N GLN A 342 -11.77 -17.95 -14.71
CA GLN A 342 -10.42 -17.75 -15.28
C GLN A 342 -9.98 -18.90 -16.21
N SER A 343 -10.53 -20.11 -16.05
CA SER A 343 -10.19 -21.26 -16.92
C SER A 343 -10.84 -21.23 -18.32
N PHE A 344 -11.70 -20.24 -18.60
CA PHE A 344 -12.40 -20.10 -19.87
C PHE A 344 -11.85 -18.99 -20.79
N PHE A 345 -10.78 -18.29 -20.39
CA PHE A 345 -10.14 -17.23 -21.16
C PHE A 345 -8.71 -17.59 -21.56
#